data_AF-A0A5C7X8J1-F1
#
_entry.id   AF-A0A5C7X8J1-F1
#
_cell.length_a   1.000
_cell.length_b   1.000
_cell.length_c   1.000
_cell.angle_alpha   90.00
_cell.angle_beta   90.00
_cell.angle_gamma   90.00
#
_symmetry.space_group_name_H-M   'P 1'
#
loop_
_entity.id
_entity.type
_entity.pdbx_description
1 polymer ?
#
loop_
_entity_poly.entity_id
_entity_poly.type
_entity_poly.pdbx_seq_one_letter_code
_entity_poly.pdbx_strand_id
1 'polypeptide(L)' 'QRGFPEWLEVDVKALSGKFKAKPQRDELPATINESLIVELYSK' A
#
# COMPACT_ATOMS: atom_id res chain seq x y z
N GLN A 1 3.15 -11.80 9.79
CA GLN A 1 3.86 -10.58 10.23
C GLN A 1 3.69 -9.54 9.14
N ARG A 2 3.04 -8.41 9.43
CA ARG A 2 2.93 -7.28 8.49
C ARG A 2 4.33 -6.64 8.40
N GLY A 3 5.16 -7.12 7.47
CA GLY A 3 6.45 -6.50 7.17
C GLY A 3 6.25 -5.11 6.57
N PHE A 4 7.33 -4.32 6.51
CA PHE A 4 7.28 -3.06 5.78
C PHE A 4 7.09 -3.35 4.28
N PRO A 5 6.21 -2.60 3.58
CA PRO A 5 6.00 -2.79 2.15
C PRO A 5 7.26 -2.49 1.34
N GLU A 6 7.48 -3.15 0.20
CA GLU A 6 8.69 -2.92 -0.62
C GLU A 6 8.81 -1.48 -1.15
N TRP A 7 7.69 -0.82 -1.39
CA TRP A 7 7.63 0.59 -1.78
C TRP A 7 8.07 1.58 -0.67
N LEU A 8 8.25 1.10 0.57
CA LEU A 8 8.63 1.90 1.72
C LEU A 8 9.91 1.35 2.38
N GLU A 9 10.98 2.13 2.34
CA GLU A 9 12.18 1.84 3.11
C GLU A 9 12.10 2.54 4.46
N VAL A 10 12.05 1.76 5.55
CA VAL A 10 11.97 2.29 6.92
C VAL A 10 13.28 2.00 7.65
N ASP A 11 13.97 3.06 8.04
CA ASP A 11 15.08 3.01 8.99
C ASP A 11 14.56 3.26 10.41
N VAL A 12 14.40 2.18 11.17
CA VAL A 12 13.88 2.20 12.55
C VAL A 12 14.85 2.89 13.53
N LYS A 13 16.15 2.94 13.22
CA LYS A 13 17.16 3.57 14.10
C LYS A 13 17.20 5.08 13.93
N ALA A 14 17.08 5.54 12.69
CA ALA A 14 17.02 6.97 12.37
C ALA A 14 15.60 7.55 12.44
N LEU A 15 14.58 6.71 12.66
CA LEU A 15 13.16 7.07 12.59
C LEU A 15 12.81 7.77 11.25
N SER A 16 13.43 7.31 10.17
CA SER A 16 13.28 7.91 8.83
C SER A 16 12.70 6.89 7.86
N GLY A 17 11.80 7.34 6.99
CA GLY A 17 11.18 6.53 5.95
C GLY A 17 11.40 7.15 4.58
N LYS A 18 11.91 6.38 3.62
CA LYS A 18 12.05 6.80 2.22
C LYS A 18 10.97 6.15 1.37
N PHE A 19 10.17 7.01 0.72
CA PHE A 19 9.21 6.59 -0.29
C PHE A 19 9.96 6.30 -1.60
N LYS A 20 10.08 5.00 -1.95
CA LYS A 20 10.87 4.57 -3.12
C LYS A 20 10.05 4.61 -4.41
N ALA A 21 8.80 4.14 -4.35
CA ALA A 21 7.95 4.00 -5.51
C ALA A 21 6.49 4.09 -5.12
N LYS A 22 5.62 4.32 -6.12
CA LYS A 22 4.18 4.17 -5.91
C LYS A 22 3.87 2.67 -5.72
N PRO A 23 3.04 2.30 -4.73
CA PRO A 23 2.63 0.92 -4.53
C PRO A 23 1.91 0.39 -5.77
N GLN A 24 2.27 -0.82 -6.18
CA GLN A 24 1.51 -1.58 -7.16
C GLN A 24 0.33 -2.29 -6.50
N ARG A 25 -0.70 -2.60 -7.28
CA ARG A 25 -1.91 -3.24 -6.78
C ARG A 25 -1.63 -4.58 -6.10
N ASP A 26 -0.66 -5.33 -6.61
CA ASP A 26 -0.26 -6.63 -6.09
C ASP A 26 0.45 -6.54 -4.72
N GLU A 27 0.97 -5.36 -4.36
CA GLU A 27 1.57 -5.08 -3.06
C GLU A 27 0.51 -4.66 -2.01
N LEU A 28 -0.74 -4.44 -2.43
CA LEU A 28 -1.84 -4.06 -1.56
C LEU A 28 -2.64 -5.30 -1.12
N PRO A 29 -3.25 -5.27 0.08
CA PRO A 29 -4.07 -6.36 0.56
C PRO A 29 -5.28 -6.62 -0.36
N ALA A 30 -5.40 -7.85 -0.85
CA ALA A 30 -6.55 -8.33 -1.63
C ALA A 30 -7.89 -8.33 -0.84
N THR A 31 -7.86 -7.99 0.45
CA THR A 31 -9.07 -7.82 1.28
C THR A 31 -9.92 -6.63 0.85
N ILE A 32 -9.39 -5.70 0.06
CA ILE A 32 -10.13 -4.55 -0.47
C ILE A 32 -10.64 -4.93 -1.86
N ASN A 33 -11.95 -5.15 -2.00
CA ASN A 33 -12.59 -5.34 -3.30
C ASN A 33 -12.95 -3.98 -3.92
N GLU A 34 -12.05 -3.44 -4.73
CA GLU A 34 -12.20 -2.13 -5.35
C GLU A 34 -13.35 -2.08 -6.36
N SER A 35 -13.74 -3.22 -6.94
CA SER A 35 -14.86 -3.27 -7.89
C SER A 35 -16.17 -2.78 -7.25
N LEU A 36 -16.42 -3.15 -5.99
CA LEU A 36 -17.60 -2.71 -5.24
C LEU A 36 -17.56 -1.20 -4.95
N ILE A 37 -16.37 -0.65 -4.71
CA ILE A 37 -16.16 0.77 -4.43
C ILE A 37 -16.37 1.59 -5.72
N VAL A 38 -15.82 1.13 -6.84
CA VAL A 38 -16.00 1.76 -8.15
C VAL A 38 -17.48 1.75 -8.55
N GLU A 39 -18.17 0.62 -8.34
CA GLU A 39 -19.60 0.49 -8.62
C GLU A 39 -20.45 1.48 -7.78
N LEU A 40 -20.10 1.70 -6.52
CA LEU A 40 -20.81 2.62 -5.62
C LEU A 40 -20.73 4.08 -6.08
N TYR A 41 -19.56 4.52 -6.56
CA TYR A 41 -19.28 5.90 -6.94
C TYR A 41 -19.37 6.17 -8.46
N SER A 42 -19.65 5.15 -9.27
CA SER A 42 -19.90 5.30 -10.72
C SER A 42 -21.36 5.59 -11.06
N LYS A 43 -22.19 5.89 -10.04
CA LYS A 43 -23.52 6.47 -10.23
C LYS A 43 -23.46 7.96 -10.47
#